data_AF-A0AAD5SS20-F1
#
_entry.id   AF-A0AAD5SS20-F1
#
_cell.length_a   1.000
_cell.length_b   1.000
_cell.length_c   1.000
_cell.angle_alpha   90.00
_cell.angle_beta   90.00
_cell.angle_gamma   90.00
#
_symmetry.space_group_name_H-M   'P 1'
#
loop_
_entity.id
_entity.type
_entity.pdbx_description
1 polymer ?
#
loop_
_entity_poly.entity_id
_entity_poly.type
_entity_poly.pdbx_seq_one_letter_code
_entity_poly.pdbx_strand_id
1 'polypeptide(L)'
;MGAIEALLALGNDQTKSSHKFSHDALDKLLNYHLSAKYWLRNKLTTENFIKDGFYDIGSAGPNLDKITALPTLSALKMTPLNKRREIITINEVSDQKFGQLCQMALQVTPNLNPRQIIQHIANIVSNAMGGAIEPANLNEFTYKFKITELKMKSDTNVLPIGQITCGTFYHRALLFKAICDRIGLSPCQLVRGDYNRAWNIVDIRRQKNIGLIGSNKLSASREVPVAGLASAATATMIQPMNENSHHAEHSDFPEEVTIVDLMFSPGRLLEISSLEAAAYCYPS
;
A
#
# COMPACT_ATOMS: atom_id res chain seq x y z
N MET A 1 -12.43 26.75 -5.04
CA MET A 1 -12.13 25.81 -3.93
C MET A 1 -11.73 24.48 -4.53
N GLY A 2 -10.50 24.05 -4.31
CA GLY A 2 -10.03 22.72 -4.67
C GLY A 2 -10.64 21.65 -3.77
N ALA A 3 -10.65 20.39 -4.24
CA ALA A 3 -11.20 19.27 -3.46
C ALA A 3 -10.59 19.19 -2.05
N ILE A 4 -9.28 19.41 -1.90
CA ILE A 4 -8.59 19.35 -0.60
C ILE A 4 -8.99 20.49 0.35
N GLU A 5 -9.29 21.68 -0.16
CA GLU A 5 -9.77 22.81 0.66
C GLU A 5 -11.17 22.53 1.21
N ALA A 6 -12.06 21.99 0.35
CA ALA A 6 -13.39 21.54 0.77
C ALA A 6 -13.31 20.38 1.79
N LEU A 7 -12.33 19.49 1.63
CA LEU A 7 -12.06 18.36 2.53
C LEU A 7 -11.60 18.80 3.92
N LEU A 8 -10.69 19.77 3.98
CA LEU A 8 -10.20 20.33 5.25
C LEU A 8 -11.28 21.15 5.96
N ALA A 9 -12.11 21.86 5.21
CA ALA A 9 -13.25 22.60 5.77
C ALA A 9 -14.29 21.68 6.42
N LEU A 10 -14.60 20.53 5.82
CA LEU A 10 -15.54 19.54 6.38
C LEU A 10 -15.05 18.94 7.70
N GLY A 11 -13.74 18.72 7.85
CA GLY A 11 -13.16 18.15 9.07
C GLY A 11 -13.23 19.06 10.31
N ASN A 12 -13.52 20.35 10.14
CA ASN A 12 -13.54 21.35 11.22
C ASN A 12 -14.94 21.63 11.79
N ASP A 13 -16.00 20.97 11.30
CA ASP A 13 -17.37 21.23 11.74
C ASP A 13 -17.69 20.61 13.12
N GLN A 14 -18.19 21.42 14.06
CA GLN A 14 -18.06 21.22 15.51
C GLN A 14 -19.15 20.36 16.19
N THR A 15 -20.15 19.81 15.48
CA THR A 15 -21.23 19.03 16.15
C THR A 15 -20.88 17.55 16.30
N LYS A 16 -21.19 16.89 17.43
CA LYS A 16 -20.80 15.47 17.68
C LYS A 16 -21.28 14.47 16.61
N SER A 17 -22.47 14.71 16.05
CA SER A 17 -23.00 13.92 14.91
C SER A 17 -22.32 14.29 13.60
N SER A 18 -21.99 15.58 13.39
CA SER A 18 -21.22 16.05 12.24
C SER A 18 -19.79 15.52 12.28
N HIS A 19 -19.11 15.47 13.43
CA HIS A 19 -17.73 15.01 13.55
C HIS A 19 -17.50 13.60 13.01
N LYS A 20 -18.35 12.64 13.37
CA LYS A 20 -18.25 11.26 12.85
C LYS A 20 -18.59 11.21 11.35
N PHE A 21 -19.66 11.90 10.94
CA PHE A 21 -20.10 11.94 9.55
C PHE A 21 -19.07 12.61 8.62
N SER A 22 -18.53 13.74 9.04
CA SER A 22 -17.49 14.52 8.36
C SER A 22 -16.16 13.78 8.33
N HIS A 23 -15.81 13.06 9.41
CA HIS A 23 -14.63 12.20 9.42
C HIS A 23 -14.78 11.03 8.44
N ASP A 24 -15.94 10.36 8.40
CA ASP A 24 -16.21 9.26 7.47
C ASP A 24 -16.31 9.75 6.02
N ALA A 25 -16.90 10.92 5.78
CA ALA A 25 -16.95 11.55 4.47
C ALA A 25 -15.54 11.95 3.99
N LEU A 26 -14.74 12.53 4.88
CA LEU A 26 -13.33 12.86 4.63
C LEU A 26 -12.52 11.61 4.31
N ASP A 27 -12.65 10.52 5.08
CA ASP A 27 -11.93 9.28 4.80
C ASP A 27 -12.33 8.66 3.45
N LYS A 28 -13.63 8.67 3.13
CA LYS A 28 -14.14 8.23 1.82
C LYS A 28 -13.57 9.05 0.67
N LEU A 29 -13.47 10.36 0.82
CA LEU A 29 -12.90 11.22 -0.20
C LEU A 29 -11.38 11.03 -0.33
N LEU A 30 -10.68 10.86 0.79
CA LEU A 30 -9.25 10.55 0.81
C LEU A 30 -8.91 9.21 0.16
N ASN A 31 -9.86 8.25 0.09
CA ASN A 31 -9.66 7.00 -0.67
C ASN A 31 -9.45 7.24 -2.18
N TYR A 32 -9.88 8.38 -2.73
CA TYR A 32 -9.61 8.77 -4.11
C TYR A 32 -8.29 9.55 -4.27
N HIS A 33 -7.66 9.97 -3.16
CA HIS A 33 -6.43 10.77 -3.14
C HIS A 33 -5.42 10.17 -2.14
N LEU A 34 -4.92 8.97 -2.44
CA LEU A 34 -4.11 8.20 -1.48
C LEU A 34 -2.82 8.90 -1.03
N SER A 35 -2.21 9.75 -1.86
CA SER A 35 -1.08 10.60 -1.43
C SER A 35 -1.47 11.55 -0.30
N ALA A 36 -2.62 12.22 -0.43
CA ALA A 36 -3.17 13.06 0.63
C ALA A 36 -3.53 12.22 1.85
N LYS A 37 -4.15 11.04 1.63
CA LYS A 37 -4.51 10.13 2.72
C LYS A 37 -3.29 9.72 3.53
N TYR A 38 -2.23 9.26 2.88
CA TYR A 38 -1.05 8.79 3.58
C TYR A 38 -0.30 9.92 4.28
N TRP A 39 -0.27 11.11 3.66
CA TRP A 39 0.30 12.31 4.26
C TRP A 39 -0.42 12.74 5.55
N LEU A 40 -1.75 12.72 5.55
CA LEU A 40 -2.58 13.18 6.67
C LEU A 40 -2.81 12.12 7.75
N ARG A 41 -2.94 10.84 7.34
CA ARG A 41 -3.34 9.74 8.23
C ARG A 41 -2.20 8.81 8.62
N ASN A 42 -1.04 8.95 7.99
CA ASN A 42 0.11 8.05 8.20
C ASN A 42 -0.19 6.57 7.94
N LYS A 43 -1.32 6.25 7.30
CA LYS A 43 -1.77 4.88 7.08
C LYS A 43 -2.55 4.75 5.77
N LEU A 44 -2.28 3.67 5.04
CA LEU A 44 -3.12 3.14 3.96
C LEU A 44 -3.68 1.79 4.40
N THR A 45 -4.99 1.63 4.30
CA THR A 45 -5.69 0.39 4.68
C THR A 45 -5.59 -0.66 3.58
N THR A 46 -6.17 -1.84 3.82
CA THR A 46 -6.20 -2.97 2.88
C THR A 46 -7.00 -2.66 1.61
N GLU A 47 -7.90 -1.69 1.66
CA GLU A 47 -8.73 -1.22 0.54
C GLU A 47 -8.05 -0.10 -0.27
N ASN A 48 -6.94 0.42 0.22
CA ASN A 48 -6.19 1.48 -0.44
C ASN A 48 -5.08 0.87 -1.30
N PHE A 49 -5.35 0.76 -2.60
CA PHE A 49 -4.42 0.25 -3.61
C PHE A 49 -3.65 1.40 -4.25
N ILE A 50 -2.33 1.42 -4.08
CA ILE A 50 -1.44 2.39 -4.71
C ILE A 50 -1.49 2.22 -6.24
N LYS A 51 -1.76 3.33 -6.94
CA LYS A 51 -1.80 3.40 -8.41
C LYS A 51 -0.73 4.36 -8.92
N ASP A 52 -0.48 4.31 -10.23
CA ASP A 52 0.43 5.25 -10.89
C ASP A 52 0.00 6.70 -10.63
N GLY A 53 0.97 7.54 -10.31
CA GLY A 53 0.74 8.93 -9.91
C GLY A 53 0.67 9.14 -8.39
N PHE A 54 0.71 8.06 -7.58
CA PHE A 54 0.94 8.18 -6.16
C PHE A 54 2.34 8.75 -5.86
N TYR A 55 2.40 9.66 -4.90
CA TYR A 55 3.62 10.20 -4.34
C TYR A 55 3.54 10.38 -2.83
N ASP A 56 4.69 10.35 -2.18
CA ASP A 56 4.84 10.45 -0.74
C ASP A 56 5.79 11.58 -0.35
N ILE A 57 5.25 12.62 0.27
CA ILE A 57 5.99 13.78 0.78
C ILE A 57 6.36 13.69 2.27
N GLY A 58 6.00 12.59 2.95
CA GLY A 58 6.22 12.40 4.39
C GLY A 58 4.94 12.53 5.20
N SER A 59 5.09 12.83 6.50
CA SER A 59 3.97 13.11 7.41
C SER A 59 3.62 14.59 7.39
N ALA A 60 2.33 14.91 7.50
CA ALA A 60 1.86 16.27 7.69
C ALA A 60 2.18 16.85 9.09
N GLY A 61 2.62 15.99 10.02
CA GLY A 61 2.87 16.36 11.39
C GLY A 61 1.58 16.64 12.19
N PRO A 62 1.70 17.14 13.43
CA PRO A 62 0.55 17.32 14.31
C PRO A 62 -0.29 18.58 14.00
N ASN A 63 0.27 19.56 13.30
CA ASN A 63 -0.37 20.86 13.04
C ASN A 63 -1.22 20.84 11.77
N LEU A 64 -2.23 19.95 11.75
CA LEU A 64 -3.09 19.74 10.58
C LEU A 64 -3.96 20.98 10.26
N ASP A 65 -4.23 21.81 11.26
CA ASP A 65 -4.97 23.08 11.18
C ASP A 65 -4.31 24.13 10.27
N LYS A 66 -2.98 24.03 10.08
CA LYS A 66 -2.21 24.96 9.24
C LYS A 66 -2.10 24.51 7.78
N ILE A 67 -2.65 23.35 7.45
CA ILE A 67 -2.58 22.80 6.10
C ILE A 67 -3.65 23.49 5.26
N THR A 68 -3.24 24.06 4.14
CA THR A 68 -4.16 24.72 3.20
C THR A 68 -4.32 23.92 1.91
N ALA A 69 -3.27 23.21 1.46
CA ALA A 69 -3.31 22.35 0.29
C ALA A 69 -2.20 21.28 0.33
N LEU A 70 -2.43 20.16 -0.36
CA LEU A 70 -1.36 19.23 -0.72
C LEU A 70 -0.59 19.81 -1.93
N PRO A 71 0.74 19.98 -1.85
CA PRO A 71 1.53 20.40 -2.99
C PRO A 71 1.41 19.41 -4.16
N THR A 72 1.24 19.93 -5.38
CA THR A 72 1.21 19.09 -6.59
C THR A 72 2.59 18.56 -6.93
N LEU A 73 2.66 17.42 -7.61
CA LEU A 73 3.92 16.86 -8.12
C LEU A 73 4.70 17.85 -9.01
N SER A 74 4.02 18.64 -9.84
CA SER A 74 4.66 19.67 -10.66
C SER A 74 5.31 20.75 -9.81
N ALA A 75 4.61 21.27 -8.79
CA ALA A 75 5.17 22.27 -7.88
C ALA A 75 6.36 21.71 -7.07
N LEU A 76 6.28 20.45 -6.63
CA LEU A 76 7.35 19.77 -5.90
C LEU A 76 8.60 19.59 -6.77
N LYS A 77 8.44 19.28 -8.06
CA LYS A 77 9.56 19.17 -9.02
C LYS A 77 10.27 20.51 -9.25
N MET A 78 9.56 21.63 -9.15
CA MET A 78 10.13 22.98 -9.30
C MET A 78 10.87 23.46 -8.03
N THR A 79 10.81 22.71 -6.94
CA THR A 79 11.45 23.12 -5.68
C THR A 79 12.97 22.94 -5.81
N PRO A 80 13.79 23.96 -5.47
CA PRO A 80 15.25 23.84 -5.48
C PRO A 80 15.76 22.66 -4.65
N LEU A 81 16.84 22.03 -5.11
CA LEU A 81 17.52 20.97 -4.37
C LEU A 81 17.78 21.39 -2.93
N ASN A 82 17.46 20.49 -2.01
CA ASN A 82 17.60 20.75 -0.58
C ASN A 82 17.95 19.48 0.19
N LYS A 83 18.29 19.63 1.47
CA LYS A 83 18.68 18.52 2.35
C LYS A 83 17.49 17.84 3.06
N ARG A 84 16.25 18.25 2.76
CA ARG A 84 15.05 17.62 3.34
C ARG A 84 14.83 16.25 2.72
N ARG A 85 13.96 15.48 3.38
CA ARG A 85 13.45 14.21 2.86
C ARG A 85 13.02 14.35 1.41
N GLU A 86 13.41 13.38 0.61
CA GLU A 86 12.96 13.16 -0.75
C GLU A 86 11.44 12.96 -0.82
N ILE A 87 10.87 13.36 -1.96
CA ILE A 87 9.52 12.99 -2.35
C ILE A 87 9.63 11.72 -3.16
N ILE A 88 8.92 10.67 -2.77
CA ILE A 88 8.99 9.37 -3.45
C ILE A 88 7.80 9.24 -4.39
N THR A 89 8.00 8.77 -5.62
CA THR A 89 6.90 8.57 -6.58
C THR A 89 6.76 7.10 -7.00
N ILE A 90 5.51 6.67 -7.19
CA ILE A 90 5.14 5.37 -7.74
C ILE A 90 4.47 5.61 -9.09
N ASN A 91 5.11 5.14 -10.16
CA ASN A 91 4.58 5.19 -11.52
C ASN A 91 5.33 4.19 -12.41
N GLU A 92 4.75 3.04 -12.71
CA GLU A 92 5.41 2.00 -13.52
C GLU A 92 5.65 2.43 -14.97
N VAL A 93 4.76 3.25 -15.55
CA VAL A 93 4.92 3.76 -16.92
C VAL A 93 6.24 4.52 -17.07
N SER A 94 6.61 5.33 -16.07
CA SER A 94 7.83 6.14 -16.08
C SER A 94 9.03 5.55 -15.32
N ASP A 95 8.81 4.52 -14.49
CA ASP A 95 9.82 3.87 -13.66
C ASP A 95 9.99 2.40 -14.06
N GLN A 96 10.83 2.17 -15.07
CA GLN A 96 11.11 0.83 -15.58
C GLN A 96 11.67 -0.12 -14.52
N LYS A 97 12.46 0.38 -13.57
CA LYS A 97 13.01 -0.44 -12.49
C LYS A 97 11.91 -0.93 -11.56
N PHE A 98 10.93 -0.07 -11.23
CA PHE A 98 9.76 -0.51 -10.46
C PHE A 98 8.95 -1.58 -11.22
N GLY A 99 8.74 -1.42 -12.52
CA GLY A 99 8.09 -2.44 -13.36
C GLY A 99 8.84 -3.78 -13.36
N GLN A 100 10.18 -3.75 -13.46
CA GLN A 100 11.02 -4.95 -13.37
C GLN A 100 10.86 -5.68 -12.03
N LEU A 101 10.81 -4.95 -10.91
CA LEU A 101 10.60 -5.55 -9.59
C LEU A 101 9.21 -6.20 -9.46
N CYS A 102 8.18 -5.57 -10.03
CA CYS A 102 6.83 -6.14 -10.10
C CYS A 102 6.81 -7.42 -10.94
N GLN A 103 7.51 -7.42 -12.08
CA GLN A 103 7.62 -8.59 -12.95
C GLN A 103 8.36 -9.74 -12.27
N MET A 104 9.45 -9.45 -11.55
CA MET A 104 10.17 -10.45 -10.76
C MET A 104 9.24 -11.11 -9.72
N ALA A 105 8.42 -10.31 -9.03
CA ALA A 105 7.45 -10.85 -8.08
C ALA A 105 6.40 -11.75 -8.77
N LEU A 106 5.84 -11.30 -9.89
CA LEU A 106 4.80 -12.04 -10.65
C LEU A 106 5.28 -13.41 -11.14
N GLN A 107 6.52 -13.51 -11.63
CA GLN A 107 7.06 -14.75 -12.22
C GLN A 107 7.03 -15.95 -11.28
N VAL A 108 7.17 -15.73 -9.97
CA VAL A 108 7.29 -16.82 -8.98
C VAL A 108 5.98 -17.07 -8.23
N THR A 109 5.03 -16.12 -8.27
CA THR A 109 3.75 -16.21 -7.54
C THR A 109 2.88 -17.43 -7.86
N PRO A 110 2.78 -17.98 -9.08
CA PRO A 110 1.83 -19.06 -9.38
C PRO A 110 2.07 -20.35 -8.61
N ASN A 111 3.31 -20.58 -8.13
CA ASN A 111 3.73 -21.84 -7.50
C ASN A 111 3.87 -21.73 -5.98
N LEU A 112 3.57 -20.57 -5.40
CA LEU A 112 3.87 -20.27 -4.00
C LEU A 112 2.59 -20.05 -3.21
N ASN A 113 2.58 -20.53 -1.96
CA ASN A 113 1.52 -20.16 -1.03
C ASN A 113 1.67 -18.68 -0.60
N PRO A 114 0.62 -18.04 -0.05
CA PRO A 114 0.68 -16.62 0.27
C PRO A 114 1.84 -16.21 1.19
N ARG A 115 2.22 -17.05 2.15
CA ARG A 115 3.38 -16.81 3.03
C ARG A 115 4.67 -16.73 2.22
N GLN A 116 4.88 -17.69 1.33
CA GLN A 116 6.05 -17.73 0.45
C GLN A 116 6.07 -16.55 -0.53
N ILE A 117 4.91 -16.14 -1.06
CA ILE A 117 4.82 -14.93 -1.91
C ILE A 117 5.25 -13.69 -1.13
N ILE A 118 4.74 -13.49 0.10
CA ILE A 118 5.11 -12.37 0.97
C ILE A 118 6.62 -12.38 1.25
N GLN A 119 7.17 -13.55 1.61
CA GLN A 119 8.60 -13.73 1.85
C GLN A 119 9.43 -13.41 0.60
N HIS A 120 8.97 -13.83 -0.57
CA HIS A 120 9.66 -13.58 -1.82
C HIS A 120 9.69 -12.07 -2.16
N ILE A 121 8.56 -11.38 -2.05
CA ILE A 121 8.48 -9.93 -2.28
C ILE A 121 9.36 -9.18 -1.27
N ALA A 122 9.35 -9.58 0.00
CA ALA A 122 10.19 -8.97 1.03
C ALA A 122 11.69 -9.08 0.67
N ASN A 123 12.12 -10.23 0.12
CA ASN A 123 13.49 -10.41 -0.36
C ASN A 123 13.81 -9.56 -1.59
N ILE A 124 12.89 -9.46 -2.57
CA ILE A 124 13.05 -8.55 -3.73
C ILE A 124 13.26 -7.12 -3.25
N VAL A 125 12.38 -6.63 -2.37
CA VAL A 125 12.43 -5.27 -1.82
C VAL A 125 13.74 -5.02 -1.09
N SER A 126 14.14 -5.95 -0.21
CA SER A 126 15.37 -5.83 0.56
C SER A 126 16.60 -5.76 -0.35
N ASN A 127 16.73 -6.71 -1.28
CA ASN A 127 17.87 -6.78 -2.20
C ASN A 127 17.95 -5.56 -3.11
N ALA A 128 16.81 -5.06 -3.60
CA ALA A 128 16.76 -3.84 -4.41
C ALA A 128 17.24 -2.59 -3.65
N MET A 129 17.15 -2.59 -2.32
CA MET A 129 17.40 -1.43 -1.46
C MET A 129 18.57 -1.60 -0.49
N GLY A 130 19.54 -2.46 -0.83
CA GLY A 130 20.81 -2.60 -0.10
C GLY A 130 20.92 -3.83 0.80
N GLY A 131 19.98 -4.78 0.69
CA GLY A 131 20.02 -6.06 1.40
C GLY A 131 19.58 -5.98 2.86
N ALA A 132 19.68 -7.10 3.57
CA ALA A 132 19.43 -7.16 5.01
C ALA A 132 20.50 -6.36 5.77
N ILE A 133 20.11 -5.77 6.90
CA ILE A 133 20.97 -4.93 7.74
C ILE A 133 21.04 -5.57 9.11
N GLU A 134 22.24 -5.77 9.65
CA GLU A 134 22.37 -6.18 11.05
C GLU A 134 21.88 -5.05 11.97
N PRO A 135 21.06 -5.34 13.00
CA PRO A 135 20.50 -4.31 13.87
C PRO A 135 21.55 -3.34 14.47
N ALA A 136 22.74 -3.86 14.79
CA ALA A 136 23.86 -3.07 15.31
C ALA A 136 24.37 -1.99 14.33
N ASN A 137 24.24 -2.24 13.02
CA ASN A 137 24.78 -1.38 11.96
C ASN A 137 23.74 -0.37 11.46
N LEU A 138 22.55 -0.29 12.09
CA LEU A 138 21.47 0.59 11.63
C LEU A 138 21.87 2.08 11.64
N ASN A 139 22.70 2.49 12.62
CA ASN A 139 23.21 3.85 12.71
C ASN A 139 24.25 4.18 11.63
N GLU A 140 24.97 3.18 11.17
CA GLU A 140 25.96 3.29 10.09
C GLU A 140 25.31 3.21 8.70
N PHE A 141 24.02 2.89 8.64
CA PHE A 141 23.31 2.73 7.38
C PHE A 141 23.17 4.06 6.63
N THR A 142 24.04 4.26 5.63
CA THR A 142 24.25 5.54 4.92
C THR A 142 23.20 5.89 3.86
N TYR A 143 21.93 5.50 4.04
CA TYR A 143 20.88 5.77 3.04
C TYR A 143 20.78 7.27 2.70
N LYS A 144 20.93 8.16 3.69
CA LYS A 144 20.87 9.63 3.47
C LYS A 144 21.91 10.12 2.48
N PHE A 145 23.11 9.54 2.50
CA PHE A 145 24.18 9.88 1.56
C PHE A 145 23.79 9.44 0.14
N LYS A 146 23.29 8.21 -0.02
CA LYS A 146 22.86 7.68 -1.32
C LYS A 146 21.65 8.41 -1.90
N ILE A 147 20.70 8.80 -1.05
CA ILE A 147 19.58 9.65 -1.46
C ILE A 147 20.09 11.02 -1.90
N THR A 148 21.00 11.65 -1.15
CA THR A 148 21.57 12.95 -1.53
C THR A 148 22.31 12.87 -2.86
N GLU A 149 23.13 11.84 -3.05
CA GLU A 149 23.81 11.55 -4.31
C GLU A 149 22.81 11.41 -5.48
N LEU A 150 21.73 10.67 -5.28
CA LEU A 150 20.69 10.47 -6.29
C LEU A 150 19.94 11.76 -6.64
N LYS A 151 19.60 12.59 -5.63
CA LYS A 151 18.98 13.91 -5.83
C LYS A 151 19.87 14.83 -6.66
N MET A 152 21.17 14.88 -6.35
CA MET A 152 22.15 15.69 -7.08
C MET A 152 22.31 15.21 -8.53
N LYS A 153 22.43 13.88 -8.75
CA LYS A 153 22.56 13.30 -10.10
C LYS A 153 21.32 13.52 -10.98
N SER A 154 20.15 13.55 -10.35
CA SER A 154 18.86 13.68 -11.06
C SER A 154 18.34 15.12 -11.09
N ASP A 155 19.07 16.06 -10.50
CA ASP A 155 18.70 17.46 -10.29
C ASP A 155 17.24 17.66 -9.81
N THR A 156 16.81 16.84 -8.86
CA THR A 156 15.44 16.91 -8.33
C THR A 156 15.31 16.38 -6.91
N ASN A 157 14.29 16.87 -6.18
CA ASN A 157 13.88 16.31 -4.89
C ASN A 157 12.88 15.15 -5.02
N VAL A 158 12.38 14.88 -6.23
CA VAL A 158 11.32 13.90 -6.51
C VAL A 158 11.93 12.66 -7.14
N LEU A 159 11.98 11.56 -6.40
CA LEU A 159 12.68 10.34 -6.77
C LEU A 159 11.69 9.19 -7.05
N PRO A 160 11.77 8.54 -8.22
CA PRO A 160 11.06 7.30 -8.47
C PRO A 160 11.52 6.19 -7.52
N ILE A 161 10.58 5.39 -6.98
CA ILE A 161 10.88 4.36 -6.00
C ILE A 161 11.93 3.34 -6.50
N GLY A 162 11.88 2.98 -7.78
CA GLY A 162 12.76 1.99 -8.39
C GLY A 162 14.20 2.48 -8.55
N GLN A 163 14.44 3.79 -8.42
CA GLN A 163 15.80 4.35 -8.45
C GLN A 163 16.50 4.34 -7.09
N ILE A 164 15.78 4.12 -6.00
CA ILE A 164 16.36 4.09 -4.65
C ILE A 164 17.00 2.73 -4.42
N THR A 165 18.34 2.70 -4.46
CA THR A 165 19.13 1.45 -4.31
C THR A 165 19.60 1.19 -2.88
N CYS A 166 19.40 2.15 -1.97
CA CYS A 166 19.73 2.05 -0.56
C CYS A 166 18.63 2.74 0.24
N GLY A 167 17.75 1.95 0.87
CA GLY A 167 16.51 2.44 1.46
C GLY A 167 16.32 1.98 2.91
N THR A 168 15.83 2.89 3.75
CA THR A 168 15.39 2.61 5.13
C THR A 168 13.93 2.12 5.19
N PHE A 169 13.39 1.90 6.40
CA PHE A 169 12.05 1.37 6.68
C PHE A 169 10.95 1.93 5.77
N TYR A 170 10.81 3.26 5.67
CA TYR A 170 9.73 3.87 4.88
C TYR A 170 9.87 3.68 3.37
N HIS A 171 11.10 3.58 2.84
CA HIS A 171 11.29 3.28 1.42
C HIS A 171 10.86 1.85 1.12
N ARG A 172 11.34 0.92 1.95
CA ARG A 172 11.08 -0.51 1.78
C ARG A 172 9.61 -0.83 1.98
N ALA A 173 8.97 -0.29 3.01
CA ALA A 173 7.55 -0.52 3.27
C ALA A 173 6.65 0.03 2.16
N LEU A 174 6.99 1.19 1.60
CA LEU A 174 6.28 1.77 0.46
C LEU A 174 6.45 0.91 -0.80
N LEU A 175 7.68 0.48 -1.11
CA LEU A 175 7.94 -0.40 -2.26
C LEU A 175 7.22 -1.75 -2.12
N PHE A 176 7.28 -2.36 -0.93
CA PHE A 176 6.57 -3.62 -0.65
C PHE A 176 5.07 -3.47 -0.90
N LYS A 177 4.43 -2.44 -0.34
CA LYS A 177 3.00 -2.16 -0.56
C LYS A 177 2.69 -1.95 -2.04
N ALA A 178 3.52 -1.17 -2.74
CA ALA A 178 3.31 -0.88 -4.16
C ALA A 178 3.42 -2.14 -5.03
N ILE A 179 4.37 -3.04 -4.75
CA ILE A 179 4.48 -4.34 -5.45
C ILE A 179 3.25 -5.20 -5.16
N CYS A 180 2.85 -5.35 -3.88
CA CYS A 180 1.67 -6.12 -3.49
C CYS A 180 0.41 -5.62 -4.22
N ASP A 181 0.20 -4.30 -4.26
CA ASP A 181 -0.93 -3.69 -4.95
C ASP A 181 -0.89 -3.93 -6.47
N ARG A 182 0.31 -3.88 -7.07
CA ARG A 182 0.49 -4.11 -8.51
C ARG A 182 0.17 -5.54 -8.92
N ILE A 183 0.60 -6.52 -8.13
CA ILE A 183 0.37 -7.94 -8.42
C ILE A 183 -0.99 -8.44 -7.91
N GLY A 184 -1.73 -7.60 -7.18
CA GLY A 184 -3.04 -7.96 -6.62
C GLY A 184 -2.97 -8.86 -5.38
N LEU A 185 -1.88 -8.79 -4.61
CA LEU A 185 -1.73 -9.48 -3.32
C LEU A 185 -2.31 -8.60 -2.20
N SER A 186 -3.40 -9.07 -1.60
CA SER A 186 -4.16 -8.34 -0.58
C SER A 186 -4.80 -9.31 0.41
N PRO A 187 -4.91 -8.99 1.71
CA PRO A 187 -4.74 -7.69 2.36
C PRO A 187 -3.29 -7.31 2.69
N CYS A 188 -2.92 -6.06 2.36
CA CYS A 188 -1.67 -5.43 2.76
C CYS A 188 -1.91 -3.96 3.17
N GLN A 189 -1.54 -3.59 4.40
CA GLN A 189 -1.57 -2.22 4.90
C GLN A 189 -0.18 -1.59 4.82
N LEU A 190 -0.12 -0.26 4.79
CA LEU A 190 1.11 0.52 4.97
C LEU A 190 0.90 1.48 6.13
N VAL A 191 1.77 1.41 7.14
CA VAL A 191 1.73 2.25 8.33
C VAL A 191 3.04 3.02 8.43
N ARG A 192 2.97 4.33 8.63
CA ARG A 192 4.10 5.18 9.01
C ARG A 192 4.07 5.36 10.52
N GLY A 193 5.22 5.14 11.15
CA GLY A 193 5.47 5.51 12.54
C GLY A 193 6.41 6.70 12.63
N ASP A 194 6.93 6.92 13.83
CA ASP A 194 7.87 7.99 14.10
C ASP A 194 9.31 7.61 13.71
N TYR A 195 10.23 8.57 13.77
CA TYR A 195 11.67 8.35 13.58
C TYR A 195 12.04 7.61 12.28
N ASN A 196 11.37 7.94 11.17
CA ASN A 196 11.55 7.31 9.86
C ASN A 196 11.15 5.82 9.80
N ARG A 197 10.36 5.33 10.77
CA ARG A 197 9.79 3.99 10.73
C ARG A 197 8.56 3.93 9.82
N ALA A 198 8.43 2.83 9.12
CA ALA A 198 7.19 2.41 8.49
C ALA A 198 7.23 0.90 8.33
N TRP A 199 6.05 0.29 8.24
CA TRP A 199 5.93 -1.16 8.12
C TRP A 199 4.65 -1.54 7.38
N ASN A 200 4.61 -2.80 6.96
CA ASN A 200 3.44 -3.39 6.35
C ASN A 200 2.80 -4.38 7.32
N ILE A 201 1.47 -4.37 7.34
CA ILE A 201 0.68 -5.37 8.05
C ILE A 201 -0.03 -6.22 7.00
N VAL A 202 0.12 -7.54 7.10
CA VAL A 202 -0.49 -8.52 6.20
C VAL A 202 -1.29 -9.54 7.03
N ASP A 203 -2.41 -9.99 6.48
CA ASP A 203 -3.15 -11.13 7.03
C ASP A 203 -2.97 -12.30 6.08
N ILE A 204 -2.19 -13.30 6.51
CA ILE A 204 -1.70 -14.37 5.63
C ILE A 204 -2.84 -15.28 5.17
N ARG A 205 -3.86 -15.51 6.00
CA ARG A 205 -4.97 -16.42 5.67
C ARG A 205 -5.98 -15.79 4.74
N ARG A 206 -6.21 -14.48 4.87
CA ARG A 206 -7.15 -13.75 4.01
C ARG A 206 -6.51 -13.28 2.70
N GLN A 207 -5.26 -13.67 2.43
CA GLN A 207 -4.60 -13.32 1.17
C GLN A 207 -5.39 -13.87 -0.02
N LYS A 208 -5.84 -12.95 -0.86
CA LYS A 208 -6.40 -13.21 -2.17
C LYS A 208 -5.34 -12.84 -3.19
N ASN A 209 -5.11 -13.73 -4.16
CA ASN A 209 -4.30 -13.40 -5.33
C ASN A 209 -5.24 -12.92 -6.45
N ILE A 210 -5.64 -11.65 -6.36
CA ILE A 210 -6.69 -11.07 -7.23
C ILE A 210 -6.16 -10.94 -8.67
N GLY A 211 -4.84 -10.77 -8.85
CA GLY A 211 -4.20 -10.61 -10.15
C GLY A 211 -4.19 -11.87 -11.04
N LEU A 212 -4.22 -13.06 -10.46
CA LEU A 212 -4.24 -14.33 -11.23
C LEU A 212 -5.63 -14.74 -11.73
N ILE A 213 -6.70 -14.15 -11.20
CA ILE A 213 -8.08 -14.51 -11.60
C ILE A 213 -8.48 -13.80 -12.90
N GLY A 214 -7.81 -12.69 -13.25
CA GLY A 214 -8.16 -11.83 -14.39
C GLY A 214 -7.55 -12.21 -15.75
N SER A 215 -6.48 -13.02 -15.78
CA SER A 215 -5.80 -13.37 -17.04
C SER A 215 -6.48 -14.48 -17.84
N ASN A 216 -7.40 -15.25 -17.24
CA ASN A 216 -8.12 -16.35 -17.90
C ASN A 216 -9.55 -16.04 -18.36
N LYS A 217 -10.01 -14.78 -18.30
CA LYS A 217 -11.39 -14.39 -18.73
C LYS A 217 -11.48 -13.31 -19.81
N LEU A 218 -10.36 -12.84 -20.34
CA LEU A 218 -10.31 -11.86 -21.43
C LEU A 218 -10.00 -12.52 -22.79
N SER A 219 -10.81 -13.50 -23.18
CA SER A 219 -10.80 -14.05 -24.55
C SER A 219 -12.13 -14.72 -24.92
N ALA A 220 -13.25 -14.04 -24.69
CA ALA A 220 -14.52 -14.40 -25.33
C ALA A 220 -15.50 -13.21 -25.34
N SER A 221 -15.14 -12.12 -26.02
CA SER A 221 -16.13 -11.13 -26.44
C SER A 221 -16.76 -11.62 -27.74
N ARG A 222 -17.93 -12.26 -27.63
CA ARG A 222 -18.78 -12.58 -28.79
C ARG A 222 -19.90 -11.54 -28.83
N GLU A 223 -20.03 -10.92 -30.00
CA GLU A 223 -20.99 -9.87 -30.35
C GLU A 223 -22.43 -10.22 -29.95
N VAL A 224 -23.21 -9.24 -29.52
CA VAL A 224 -24.65 -9.38 -29.29
C VAL A 224 -25.38 -8.57 -30.36
N PRO A 225 -26.19 -9.19 -31.25
CA PRO A 225 -27.11 -8.46 -32.09
C PRO A 225 -28.42 -8.16 -31.37
N VAL A 226 -29.02 -7.05 -31.78
CA VAL A 226 -30.28 -6.44 -31.32
C VAL A 226 -31.50 -7.24 -31.79
N ALA A 227 -32.50 -7.41 -30.92
CA ALA A 227 -33.96 -7.27 -31.17
C ALA A 227 -34.85 -8.25 -30.37
N GLY A 228 -36.02 -7.78 -29.94
CA GLY A 228 -37.24 -8.62 -29.84
C GLY A 228 -37.95 -8.67 -28.49
N LEU A 229 -39.12 -8.02 -28.41
CA LEU A 229 -40.13 -8.16 -27.35
C LEU A 229 -40.85 -9.53 -27.38
N ALA A 230 -41.45 -9.87 -26.23
CA ALA A 230 -42.55 -10.84 -25.94
C ALA A 230 -42.10 -12.01 -25.04
N SER A 231 -42.86 -12.60 -24.11
CA SER A 231 -44.14 -12.35 -23.43
C SER A 231 -44.31 -13.46 -22.37
N ALA A 232 -45.01 -13.15 -21.29
CA ALA A 232 -45.85 -14.01 -20.43
C ALA A 232 -45.32 -15.32 -19.78
N ALA A 233 -45.41 -15.30 -18.44
CA ALA A 233 -46.02 -16.27 -17.52
C ALA A 233 -45.56 -17.74 -17.53
N THR A 234 -45.18 -18.24 -16.34
CA THR A 234 -45.92 -19.26 -15.57
C THR A 234 -45.32 -19.35 -14.15
N ALA A 235 -46.18 -19.39 -13.13
CA ALA A 235 -45.84 -19.63 -11.74
C ALA A 235 -46.04 -21.10 -11.38
N THR A 236 -45.14 -21.69 -10.57
CA THR A 236 -45.44 -22.93 -9.83
C THR A 236 -44.75 -22.92 -8.46
N MET A 237 -45.46 -23.48 -7.49
CA MET A 237 -45.27 -23.40 -6.04
C MET A 237 -44.17 -24.30 -5.45
N ILE A 238 -43.57 -23.77 -4.39
CA ILE A 238 -42.95 -24.33 -3.16
C ILE A 238 -43.01 -25.86 -2.93
N GLN A 239 -41.88 -26.45 -2.53
CA GLN A 239 -41.73 -27.34 -1.33
C GLN A 239 -40.24 -27.58 -0.96
N PRO A 240 -39.91 -28.10 0.25
CA PRO A 240 -39.01 -27.41 1.19
C PRO A 240 -37.66 -28.12 1.45
N MET A 241 -36.81 -27.42 2.22
CA MET A 241 -35.66 -27.88 3.02
C MET A 241 -34.71 -28.94 2.43
N ASN A 242 -33.45 -28.54 2.25
CA ASN A 242 -32.35 -29.41 2.64
C ASN A 242 -31.27 -28.59 3.36
N GLU A 243 -31.24 -28.75 4.68
CA GLU A 243 -30.10 -28.39 5.51
C GLU A 243 -28.92 -29.27 5.09
N ASN A 244 -28.03 -28.73 4.26
CA ASN A 244 -26.66 -29.26 4.22
C ASN A 244 -25.78 -28.35 5.06
N SER A 245 -25.71 -28.72 6.33
CA SER A 245 -24.61 -28.47 7.23
C SER A 245 -23.28 -28.83 6.57
N HIS A 246 -22.67 -27.88 5.87
CA HIS A 246 -21.22 -27.89 5.77
C HIS A 246 -20.70 -27.44 7.14
N HIS A 247 -20.39 -28.43 7.97
CA HIS A 247 -19.44 -28.28 9.05
C HIS A 247 -18.20 -27.61 8.47
N ALA A 248 -18.09 -26.30 8.66
CA ALA A 248 -16.82 -25.62 8.58
C ALA A 248 -15.97 -26.26 9.67
N GLU A 249 -14.99 -27.06 9.28
CA GLU A 249 -13.89 -27.41 10.16
C GLU A 249 -13.37 -26.09 10.74
N HIS A 250 -13.64 -25.89 12.02
CA HIS A 250 -13.09 -24.79 12.78
C HIS A 250 -11.56 -24.93 12.67
N SER A 251 -10.92 -24.04 11.91
CA SER A 251 -9.45 -24.04 11.84
C SER A 251 -8.93 -23.71 13.23
N ASP A 252 -8.29 -24.68 13.88
CA ASP A 252 -7.83 -24.65 15.27
C ASP A 252 -6.57 -23.77 15.48
N PHE A 253 -6.44 -22.71 14.69
CA PHE A 253 -5.24 -21.88 14.63
C PHE A 253 -5.66 -20.40 14.60
N PRO A 254 -5.02 -19.50 15.38
CA PRO A 254 -5.39 -18.09 15.43
C PRO A 254 -5.17 -17.35 14.10
N GLU A 255 -5.90 -16.26 13.86
CA GLU A 255 -5.75 -15.38 12.69
C GLU A 255 -4.34 -14.76 12.66
N GLU A 256 -3.51 -15.08 11.65
CA GLU A 256 -2.12 -14.57 11.58
C GLU A 256 -2.04 -13.21 10.88
N VAL A 257 -2.39 -12.15 11.62
CA VAL A 257 -2.08 -10.77 11.24
C VAL A 257 -0.66 -10.45 11.70
N THR A 258 0.23 -10.14 10.75
CA THR A 258 1.66 -10.03 11.00
C THR A 258 2.28 -8.78 10.39
N ILE A 259 3.38 -8.33 10.98
CA ILE A 259 4.26 -7.32 10.42
C ILE A 259 5.34 -8.01 9.59
N VAL A 260 5.62 -7.47 8.40
CA VAL A 260 6.68 -7.97 7.53
C VAL A 260 7.99 -7.26 7.87
N ASP A 261 9.00 -8.00 8.32
CA ASP A 261 10.36 -7.48 8.45
C ASP A 261 10.97 -7.31 7.06
N LEU A 262 11.39 -6.09 6.75
CA LEU A 262 12.04 -5.72 5.49
C LEU A 262 13.48 -5.23 5.69
N MET A 263 13.96 -5.18 6.93
CA MET A 263 15.23 -4.57 7.31
C MET A 263 16.23 -5.59 7.82
N PHE A 264 15.87 -6.36 8.84
CA PHE A 264 16.83 -7.20 9.58
C PHE A 264 16.82 -8.64 9.11
N SER A 265 15.63 -9.22 8.97
CA SER A 265 15.42 -10.57 8.43
C SER A 265 14.32 -10.53 7.38
N PRO A 266 14.62 -10.12 6.12
CA PRO A 266 13.63 -9.93 5.07
C PRO A 266 12.69 -11.11 4.89
N GLY A 267 11.39 -10.87 5.07
CA GLY A 267 10.34 -11.89 4.96
C GLY A 267 10.03 -12.63 6.25
N ARG A 268 10.74 -12.34 7.35
CA ARG A 268 10.29 -12.75 8.69
C ARG A 268 8.96 -12.07 9.00
N LEU A 269 8.03 -12.85 9.54
CA LEU A 269 6.67 -12.43 9.85
C LEU A 269 6.53 -12.34 11.36
N LEU A 270 6.37 -11.12 11.85
CA LEU A 270 6.32 -10.80 13.28
C LEU A 270 4.86 -10.73 13.71
N GLU A 271 4.47 -11.52 14.71
CA GLU A 271 3.12 -11.43 15.29
C GLU A 271 2.92 -10.04 15.89
N ILE A 272 1.81 -9.36 15.59
CA ILE A 272 1.57 -7.96 16.00
C ILE A 272 1.66 -7.75 17.52
N SER A 273 1.25 -8.76 18.29
CA SER A 273 1.25 -8.76 19.75
C SER A 273 2.66 -8.94 20.35
N SER A 274 3.65 -9.32 19.55
CA SER A 274 4.98 -9.67 20.02
C SER A 274 5.84 -8.46 20.39
N LEU A 275 6.76 -8.66 21.34
CA LEU A 275 7.77 -7.65 21.68
C LEU A 275 8.68 -7.31 20.51
N GLU A 276 8.96 -8.27 19.63
CA GLU A 276 9.77 -8.06 18.42
C GLU A 276 9.08 -7.12 17.44
N ALA A 277 7.77 -7.31 17.22
CA ALA A 277 6.96 -6.40 16.40
C ALA A 277 6.94 -4.98 16.99
N ALA A 278 6.77 -4.87 18.32
CA ALA A 278 6.82 -3.59 19.01
C ALA A 278 8.18 -2.89 18.82
N ALA A 279 9.29 -3.59 19.02
CA ALA A 279 10.64 -3.05 18.82
C ALA A 279 10.94 -2.68 17.35
N TYR A 280 10.35 -3.41 16.39
CA TYR A 280 10.46 -3.09 14.97
C TYR A 280 9.72 -1.80 14.62
N CYS A 281 8.55 -1.55 15.23
CA CYS A 281 7.73 -0.38 14.95
C CYS A 281 8.14 0.87 15.74
N TYR A 282 8.48 0.66 17.01
CA TYR A 282 8.72 1.69 18.02
C TYR A 282 10.03 1.39 18.75
N PRO A 283 11.19 1.79 18.19
CA PRO A 283 12.45 1.63 18.90
C PRO A 283 12.46 2.47 20.18
N SER A 284 12.96 1.87 21.25
CA SER A 284 13.19 2.50 22.56
C SER A 284 14.20 3.63 22.51
#